data_AF-A0A0L0CEB4-F1
#
_entry.id   AF-A0A0L0CEB4-F1
#
_cell.length_a   1.000
_cell.length_b   1.000
_cell.length_c   1.000
_cell.angle_alpha   90.00
_cell.angle_beta   90.00
_cell.angle_gamma   90.00
#
_symmetry.space_group_name_H-M   'P 1'
#
loop_
_entity.id
_entity.type
_entity.pdbx_description
1 polymer ?
#
loop_
_entity_poly.entity_id
_entity_poly.type
_entity_poly.pdbx_seq_one_letter_code
_entity_poly.pdbx_strand_id
1 'polypeptide(L)'
;QIDYDVRLRKQSLSSRYLDEDHMRQNEEYIRSNQLSADFDIPSPPKQLCNKLIKLRGPYSPLETKIFSAVRVGEWKCVQIERESVNSVLLDTDPQDVHERLVVAADVTETQTGETIIARSTTLMPNIHGFGALMTMMFCPTMQIKRNKERTKYVAILAGLGYDEHTYKPLYGEHDIVLNLDVEIEKEDFEMINQLRYCMDAMLFTDHGDERPNILPSQMADLQAKIKEIIIRLLSKNRKYIETHCDENDNVWQYHEPTEILETVCILGERTIFPMLSALRLYDEKYDRIQALLRHCSELHKLRQFDGSIQPVTCLLCNQPLENVAQLRIHLISQLHRDREQQIHFKPSKK
;
A
#
# COMPACT_ATOMS: atom_id res chain seq x y z
N GLN A 1 24.35 -21.87 -10.70
CA GLN A 1 24.50 -21.26 -12.04
C GLN A 1 23.15 -20.89 -12.66
N ILE A 2 22.18 -21.80 -12.71
CA ILE A 2 20.84 -21.55 -13.31
C ILE A 2 20.09 -20.35 -12.68
N ASP A 3 20.23 -20.15 -11.37
CA ASP A 3 19.51 -19.09 -10.63
C ASP A 3 20.10 -17.67 -10.79
N TYR A 4 21.37 -17.58 -11.21
CA TYR A 4 22.04 -16.32 -11.55
C TYR A 4 21.54 -15.80 -12.91
N ASP A 5 21.43 -16.70 -13.90
CA ASP A 5 20.95 -16.38 -15.24
C ASP A 5 19.46 -15.98 -15.26
N VAL A 6 18.66 -16.57 -14.36
CA VAL A 6 17.24 -16.19 -14.20
C VAL A 6 17.11 -14.78 -13.60
N ARG A 7 17.98 -14.41 -12.65
CA ARG A 7 18.04 -13.06 -12.08
C ARG A 7 18.43 -12.02 -13.14
N LEU A 8 19.46 -12.30 -13.94
CA LEU A 8 19.87 -11.46 -15.07
C LEU A 8 18.76 -11.29 -16.11
N ARG A 9 17.99 -12.35 -16.40
CA ARG A 9 16.83 -12.25 -17.30
C ARG A 9 15.71 -11.39 -16.73
N LYS A 10 15.39 -11.51 -15.45
CA LYS A 10 14.39 -10.62 -14.81
C LYS A 10 14.84 -9.17 -14.77
N GLN A 11 16.12 -8.92 -14.49
CA GLN A 11 16.70 -7.58 -14.46
C GLN A 11 16.71 -6.94 -15.86
N SER A 12 17.07 -7.70 -16.89
CA SER A 12 16.98 -7.25 -18.29
C SER A 12 15.56 -7.06 -18.82
N LEU A 13 14.57 -7.78 -18.28
CA LEU A 13 13.15 -7.51 -18.56
C LEU A 13 12.67 -6.24 -17.85
N SER A 14 13.09 -6.01 -16.60
CA SER A 14 12.82 -4.75 -15.89
C SER A 14 13.41 -3.54 -16.61
N SER A 15 14.61 -3.67 -17.18
CA SER A 15 15.22 -2.62 -17.99
C SER A 15 14.41 -2.28 -19.24
N ARG A 16 13.62 -3.20 -19.82
CA ARG A 16 12.80 -2.87 -21.02
C ARG A 16 11.61 -1.96 -20.74
N TYR A 17 11.24 -1.76 -19.47
CA TYR A 17 10.12 -0.91 -19.07
C TYR A 17 10.56 0.48 -18.59
N LEU A 18 11.87 0.76 -18.56
CA LEU A 18 12.40 2.09 -18.27
C LEU A 18 12.57 2.86 -19.58
N ASP A 19 12.02 4.08 -19.63
CA ASP A 19 12.14 4.99 -20.77
C ASP A 19 13.62 5.20 -21.16
N GLU A 20 13.94 5.36 -22.45
CA GLU A 20 15.33 5.56 -22.91
C GLU A 20 16.02 6.74 -22.22
N ASP A 21 15.25 7.77 -21.85
CA ASP A 21 15.71 8.93 -21.08
C ASP A 21 16.13 8.57 -19.64
N HIS A 22 15.44 7.61 -19.02
CA HIS A 22 15.73 7.12 -17.66
C HIS A 22 17.06 6.34 -17.62
N MET A 23 17.38 5.61 -18.69
CA MET A 23 18.65 4.88 -18.81
C MET A 23 19.85 5.82 -18.97
N ARG A 24 19.71 6.88 -19.79
CA ARG A 24 20.78 7.86 -20.00
C ARG A 24 21.13 8.64 -18.74
N GLN A 25 20.12 9.03 -17.95
CA GLN A 25 20.33 9.71 -16.68
C GLN A 25 21.03 8.82 -15.64
N ASN A 26 20.71 7.52 -15.61
CA ASN A 26 21.34 6.58 -14.70
C ASN A 26 22.80 6.29 -15.08
N GLU A 27 23.13 6.25 -16.38
CA GLU A 27 24.52 6.12 -16.85
C GLU A 27 25.38 7.33 -16.51
N GLU A 28 24.88 8.55 -16.70
CA GLU A 28 25.60 9.78 -16.32
C GLU A 28 25.81 9.87 -14.79
N TYR A 29 24.79 9.50 -14.01
CA TYR A 29 24.89 9.44 -12.55
C TYR A 29 25.93 8.41 -12.09
N ILE A 30 25.92 7.19 -12.64
CA ILE A 30 26.90 6.15 -12.31
C ILE A 30 28.32 6.55 -12.74
N ARG A 31 28.50 7.24 -13.87
CA ARG A 31 29.81 7.80 -14.26
C ARG A 31 30.29 8.88 -13.30
N SER A 32 29.41 9.71 -12.77
CA SER A 32 29.78 10.74 -11.79
C SER A 32 30.11 10.17 -10.40
N ASN A 33 29.54 9.01 -10.05
CA ASN A 33 29.76 8.29 -8.79
C ASN A 33 30.86 7.22 -8.85
N GLN A 34 31.56 7.08 -9.98
CA GLN A 34 32.83 6.34 -10.01
C GLN A 34 33.88 7.15 -9.24
N LEU A 35 33.80 7.09 -7.92
CA LEU A 35 34.95 7.30 -7.05
C LEU A 35 36.08 6.46 -7.64
N SER A 36 37.19 7.13 -7.93
CA SER A 36 38.45 6.51 -8.35
C SER A 36 38.64 5.22 -7.57
N ALA A 37 38.71 4.09 -8.28
CA ALA A 37 38.83 2.74 -7.74
C ALA A 37 39.55 2.76 -6.39
N ASP A 38 38.84 2.37 -5.32
CA ASP A 38 39.40 2.27 -3.98
C ASP A 38 40.71 1.49 -4.09
N PHE A 39 41.84 2.20 -3.99
CA PHE A 39 43.12 1.55 -3.90
C PHE A 39 43.09 0.74 -2.61
N ASP A 40 43.38 -0.56 -2.68
CA ASP A 40 43.59 -1.39 -1.51
C ASP A 40 44.78 -0.84 -0.72
N ILE A 41 44.52 0.10 0.21
CA ILE A 41 45.52 0.68 1.09
C ILE A 41 45.94 -0.42 2.07
N PRO A 42 47.24 -0.75 2.17
CA PRO A 42 47.71 -1.74 3.13
C PRO A 42 47.39 -1.29 4.55
N SER A 43 46.90 -2.22 5.38
CA SER A 43 46.55 -1.92 6.77
C SER A 43 47.73 -1.32 7.53
N PRO A 44 47.53 -0.28 8.36
CA PRO A 44 48.61 0.39 9.06
C PRO A 44 49.33 -0.56 10.05
N PRO A 45 50.64 -0.37 10.28
CA PRO A 45 51.41 -1.14 11.24
C PRO A 45 50.81 -1.09 12.65
N LYS A 46 50.66 -2.26 13.30
CA LYS A 46 50.02 -2.39 14.64
C LYS A 46 50.63 -1.49 15.72
N GLN A 47 51.90 -1.11 15.58
CA GLN A 47 52.63 -0.23 16.50
C GLN A 47 52.09 1.21 16.50
N LEU A 48 51.39 1.62 15.44
CA LEU A 48 50.79 2.96 15.28
C LEU A 48 49.31 2.99 15.68
N CYS A 49 48.69 1.83 15.94
CA CYS A 49 47.29 1.72 16.33
C CYS A 49 47.13 1.93 17.84
N ASN A 50 46.96 3.18 18.27
CA ASN A 50 46.83 3.56 19.69
C ASN A 50 45.37 3.71 20.18
N LYS A 51 44.38 3.52 19.29
CA LYS A 51 42.95 3.67 19.61
C LYS A 51 42.17 2.43 19.20
N LEU A 52 41.36 1.92 20.14
CA LEU A 52 40.35 0.91 19.86
C LEU A 52 39.04 1.62 19.52
N ILE A 53 38.59 1.50 18.27
CA ILE A 53 37.30 2.03 17.82
C ILE A 53 36.34 0.85 17.69
N LYS A 54 35.24 0.85 18.46
CA LYS A 54 34.11 -0.04 18.20
C LYS A 54 33.32 0.53 17.02
N LEU A 55 33.53 -0.06 15.85
CA LEU A 55 32.72 0.23 14.67
C LEU A 55 31.26 -0.16 14.96
N ARG A 56 30.33 0.73 14.63
CA ARG A 56 28.89 0.49 14.65
C ARG A 56 28.39 0.65 13.22
N GLY A 57 27.57 -0.28 12.76
CA GLY A 57 27.08 -0.30 11.38
C GLY A 57 28.03 -1.03 10.42
N PRO A 58 27.57 -1.33 9.21
CA PRO A 58 26.96 -0.38 8.28
C PRO A 58 25.51 -0.02 8.61
N TYR A 59 25.18 1.27 8.56
CA TYR A 59 23.82 1.80 8.65
C TYR A 59 23.44 2.33 7.27
N SER A 60 22.29 1.92 6.75
CA SER A 60 21.78 2.43 5.47
C SER A 60 20.65 3.41 5.73
N PRO A 61 20.62 4.58 5.08
CA PRO A 61 19.46 5.48 5.14
C PRO A 61 18.20 4.87 4.50
N LEU A 62 18.35 3.77 3.76
CA LEU A 62 17.25 3.02 3.13
C LEU A 62 16.67 1.93 4.04
N GLU A 63 17.11 1.84 5.30
CA GLU A 63 16.57 0.85 6.23
C GLU A 63 15.10 1.16 6.57
N THR A 64 14.21 0.23 6.25
CA THR A 64 12.77 0.36 6.42
C THR A 64 12.36 -0.01 7.84
N LYS A 65 11.49 0.79 8.45
CA LYS A 65 10.84 0.46 9.71
C LYS A 65 9.49 -0.20 9.45
N ILE A 66 9.13 -1.15 10.31
CA ILE A 66 7.82 -1.79 10.29
C ILE A 66 6.99 -1.29 11.46
N PHE A 67 5.67 -1.25 11.25
CA PHE A 67 4.69 -0.83 12.23
C PHE A 67 3.60 -1.89 12.35
N SER A 68 2.93 -1.92 13.49
CA SER A 68 1.82 -2.85 13.71
C SER A 68 0.54 -2.28 13.11
N ALA A 69 -0.20 -3.10 12.37
CA ALA A 69 -1.49 -2.69 11.81
C ALA A 69 -2.66 -2.84 12.81
N VAL A 70 -2.47 -3.61 13.89
CA VAL A 70 -3.48 -3.82 14.94
C VAL A 70 -3.41 -2.73 16.00
N ARG A 71 -4.56 -2.31 16.51
CA ARG A 71 -4.68 -1.20 17.46
C ARG A 71 -3.83 -1.34 18.72
N VAL A 72 -3.74 -2.54 19.29
CA VAL A 72 -2.92 -2.82 20.49
C VAL A 72 -1.42 -2.58 20.26
N GLY A 73 -0.97 -2.62 19.01
CA GLY A 73 0.43 -2.44 18.64
C GLY A 73 0.77 -1.06 18.09
N GLU A 74 -0.19 -0.15 17.93
CA GLU A 74 -0.02 1.16 17.29
C GLU A 74 1.08 2.01 17.96
N TRP A 75 1.17 1.95 19.29
CA TRP A 75 2.14 2.70 20.10
C TRP A 75 3.41 1.91 20.43
N LYS A 76 3.51 0.65 19.98
CA LYS A 76 4.62 -0.25 20.30
C LYS A 76 5.66 -0.22 19.18
N CYS A 77 6.93 -0.32 19.56
CA CYS A 77 8.00 -0.51 18.59
C CYS A 77 7.94 -1.92 18.03
N VAL A 78 7.96 -2.10 16.70
CA VAL A 78 8.01 -3.43 16.09
C VAL A 78 9.42 -3.72 15.60
N GLN A 79 9.95 -4.87 16.00
CA GLN A 79 11.27 -5.36 15.60
C GLN A 79 11.14 -6.74 14.98
N ILE A 80 11.89 -6.99 13.91
CA ILE A 80 12.02 -8.34 13.36
C ILE A 80 13.11 -9.05 14.15
N GLU A 81 12.88 -10.33 14.46
CA GLU A 81 13.88 -11.19 15.10
C GLU A 81 15.21 -11.16 14.33
N ARG A 82 16.33 -11.06 15.04
CA ARG A 82 17.66 -10.82 14.44
C ARG A 82 18.12 -11.99 13.57
N GLU A 83 17.67 -13.18 13.93
CA GLU A 83 17.91 -14.44 13.26
C GLU A 83 17.04 -14.60 12.00
N SER A 84 16.06 -13.70 11.80
CA SER A 84 15.27 -13.65 10.58
C SER A 84 16.13 -13.20 9.39
N VAL A 85 15.85 -13.79 8.23
CA VAL A 85 16.39 -13.34 6.94
C VAL A 85 15.94 -11.92 6.59
N ASN A 86 14.86 -11.43 7.21
CA ASN A 86 14.31 -10.09 7.05
C ASN A 86 14.68 -9.16 8.21
N SER A 87 15.68 -9.50 9.03
CA SER A 87 16.10 -8.70 10.20
C SER A 87 16.56 -7.28 9.85
N VAL A 88 17.05 -7.07 8.63
CA VAL A 88 17.33 -5.75 8.06
C VAL A 88 16.59 -5.65 6.74
N LEU A 89 15.54 -4.82 6.72
CA LEU A 89 14.79 -4.51 5.50
C LEU A 89 15.38 -3.26 4.87
N LEU A 90 15.77 -3.36 3.60
CA LEU A 90 16.22 -2.22 2.81
C LEU A 90 15.16 -1.90 1.77
N ASP A 91 14.81 -0.63 1.66
CA ASP A 91 13.92 -0.18 0.61
C ASP A 91 14.66 -0.12 -0.73
N THR A 92 14.29 -1.03 -1.63
CA THR A 92 14.83 -1.09 -2.99
C THR A 92 14.24 -0.03 -3.92
N ASP A 93 13.10 0.55 -3.55
CA ASP A 93 12.41 1.56 -4.36
C ASP A 93 11.85 2.69 -3.47
N PRO A 94 12.71 3.59 -2.98
CA PRO A 94 12.31 4.69 -2.10
C PRO A 94 11.47 5.76 -2.80
N GLN A 95 11.26 5.67 -4.13
CA GLN A 95 10.35 6.55 -4.85
C GLN A 95 8.90 6.05 -4.80
N ASP A 96 8.71 4.76 -4.51
CA ASP A 96 7.40 4.16 -4.32
C ASP A 96 6.83 4.58 -2.95
N VAL A 97 5.71 5.27 -2.98
CA VAL A 97 5.01 5.79 -1.79
C VAL A 97 3.99 4.80 -1.23
N HIS A 98 3.84 3.62 -1.84
CA HIS A 98 2.86 2.63 -1.45
C HIS A 98 3.29 1.84 -0.22
N GLU A 99 2.30 1.46 0.59
CA GLU A 99 2.55 0.67 1.80
C GLU A 99 2.88 -0.79 1.46
N ARG A 100 3.90 -1.33 2.12
CA ARG A 100 4.29 -2.74 1.99
C ARG A 100 3.81 -3.56 3.17
N LEU A 101 3.24 -4.73 2.90
CA LEU A 101 2.79 -5.66 3.93
C LEU A 101 3.92 -6.62 4.32
N VAL A 102 4.13 -6.77 5.64
CA VAL A 102 4.94 -7.85 6.22
C VAL A 102 4.02 -8.68 7.09
N VAL A 103 4.05 -10.01 6.90
CA VAL A 103 3.27 -10.95 7.70
C VAL A 103 4.22 -11.75 8.59
N ALA A 104 3.93 -11.80 9.89
CA ALA A 104 4.65 -12.63 10.85
C ALA A 104 3.82 -13.87 11.18
N ALA A 105 4.47 -15.02 11.35
CA ALA A 105 3.78 -16.23 11.79
C ALA A 105 3.59 -16.25 13.33
N ASP A 106 4.51 -15.62 14.06
CA ASP A 106 4.47 -15.50 15.50
C ASP A 106 4.91 -14.09 15.93
N VAL A 107 4.31 -13.62 17.02
CA VAL A 107 4.50 -12.29 17.56
C VAL A 107 4.59 -12.39 19.07
N THR A 108 5.70 -11.94 19.65
CA THR A 108 5.84 -11.86 21.11
C THR A 108 6.12 -10.46 21.57
N GLU A 109 5.63 -10.14 22.75
CA GLU A 109 5.87 -8.86 23.41
C GLU A 109 7.05 -8.97 24.39
N THR A 110 7.86 -7.91 24.49
CA THR A 110 8.93 -7.84 25.49
C THR A 110 8.34 -7.71 26.89
N GLN A 111 9.13 -8.04 27.92
CA GLN A 111 8.69 -7.92 29.33
C GLN A 111 8.26 -6.49 29.72
N THR A 112 8.80 -5.47 29.04
CA THR A 112 8.44 -4.06 29.23
C THR A 112 7.08 -3.69 28.62
N GLY A 113 6.57 -4.49 27.68
CA GLY A 113 5.34 -4.22 26.94
C GLY A 113 5.45 -3.18 25.81
N GLU A 114 6.63 -2.58 25.63
CA GLU A 114 6.84 -1.48 24.68
C GLU A 114 7.26 -1.96 23.28
N THR A 115 7.76 -3.20 23.17
CA THR A 115 8.31 -3.73 21.91
C THR A 115 7.65 -5.06 21.55
N ILE A 116 7.27 -5.14 20.28
CA ILE A 116 6.75 -6.34 19.62
C ILE A 116 7.88 -6.94 18.79
N ILE A 117 8.15 -8.23 18.99
CA ILE A 117 9.13 -9.01 18.22
C ILE A 117 8.36 -9.91 17.26
N ALA A 118 8.51 -9.64 15.96
CA ALA A 118 7.95 -10.41 14.87
C ALA A 118 8.91 -11.54 14.45
N ARG A 119 8.41 -12.79 14.43
CA ARG A 119 9.17 -13.99 14.03
C ARG A 119 8.61 -14.61 12.77
N SER A 120 9.49 -15.33 12.06
CA SER A 120 9.16 -16.03 10.81
C SER A 120 8.41 -15.11 9.83
N THR A 121 8.99 -13.93 9.62
CA THR A 121 8.39 -12.85 8.83
C THR A 121 8.53 -13.10 7.33
N THR A 122 7.45 -12.90 6.57
CA THR A 122 7.44 -12.89 5.10
C THR A 122 7.15 -11.48 4.61
N LEU A 123 8.04 -10.94 3.79
CA LEU A 123 7.79 -9.71 3.03
C LEU A 123 6.88 -10.05 1.85
N MET A 124 5.72 -9.40 1.79
CA MET A 124 4.76 -9.64 0.72
C MET A 124 5.16 -8.89 -0.56
N PRO A 125 4.66 -9.32 -1.74
CA PRO A 125 4.92 -8.65 -3.00
C PRO A 125 4.52 -7.17 -2.96
N ASN A 126 5.30 -6.34 -3.64
CA ASN A 126 5.03 -4.90 -3.76
C ASN A 126 3.94 -4.64 -4.82
N ILE A 127 2.69 -4.96 -4.47
CA ILE A 127 1.51 -4.68 -5.29
C ILE A 127 0.75 -3.54 -4.60
N HIS A 128 0.38 -2.50 -5.34
CA HIS A 128 -0.26 -1.33 -4.74
C HIS A 128 -1.63 -1.70 -4.14
N GLY A 129 -1.85 -1.33 -2.87
CA GLY A 129 -3.03 -1.71 -2.09
C GLY A 129 -3.08 -3.18 -1.65
N PHE A 130 -1.97 -3.93 -1.72
CA PHE A 130 -1.97 -5.36 -1.39
C PHE A 130 -2.50 -5.64 0.02
N GLY A 131 -2.08 -4.85 1.02
CA GLY A 131 -2.54 -5.00 2.40
C GLY A 131 -4.04 -4.83 2.55
N ALA A 132 -4.60 -3.80 1.91
CA ALA A 132 -6.03 -3.54 1.88
C ALA A 132 -6.80 -4.70 1.22
N LEU A 133 -6.35 -5.15 0.03
CA LEU A 133 -7.00 -6.24 -0.71
C LEU A 133 -6.99 -7.56 0.07
N MET A 134 -5.85 -7.92 0.68
CA MET A 134 -5.76 -9.11 1.54
C MET A 134 -6.73 -9.01 2.73
N THR A 135 -6.78 -7.84 3.37
CA THR A 135 -7.70 -7.60 4.49
C THR A 135 -9.15 -7.75 4.03
N MET A 136 -9.56 -7.13 2.92
CA MET A 136 -10.91 -7.27 2.38
C MET A 136 -11.26 -8.74 2.04
N MET A 137 -10.33 -9.51 1.49
CA MET A 137 -10.57 -10.91 1.14
C MET A 137 -10.81 -11.80 2.36
N PHE A 138 -10.04 -11.61 3.43
CA PHE A 138 -10.00 -12.56 4.55
C PHE A 138 -10.59 -12.03 5.87
N CYS A 139 -10.93 -10.75 5.97
CA CYS A 139 -11.50 -10.20 7.20
C CYS A 139 -12.86 -10.83 7.54
N PRO A 140 -13.15 -11.09 8.82
CA PRO A 140 -14.48 -11.52 9.25
C PRO A 140 -15.52 -10.42 9.03
N THR A 141 -15.21 -9.20 9.48
CA THR A 141 -16.11 -8.04 9.35
C THR A 141 -15.31 -6.79 9.02
N MET A 142 -15.93 -5.89 8.25
CA MET A 142 -15.29 -4.70 7.72
C MET A 142 -16.26 -3.53 7.61
N GLN A 143 -15.75 -2.31 7.85
CA GLN A 143 -16.37 -1.06 7.41
C GLN A 143 -15.38 -0.27 6.54
N ILE A 144 -15.85 0.15 5.37
CA ILE A 144 -15.11 1.07 4.50
C ILE A 144 -15.38 2.52 4.91
N LYS A 145 -14.34 3.35 4.94
CA LYS A 145 -14.43 4.78 5.25
C LYS A 145 -14.30 5.61 3.97
N ARG A 146 -14.98 6.75 3.94
CA ARG A 146 -14.96 7.72 2.83
C ARG A 146 -14.32 9.02 3.28
N ASN A 147 -13.75 9.77 2.35
CA ASN A 147 -13.36 11.15 2.62
C ASN A 147 -14.58 12.01 3.00
N LYS A 148 -14.31 13.20 3.56
CA LYS A 148 -15.35 14.15 3.98
C LYS A 148 -16.29 14.54 2.83
N GLU A 149 -15.80 14.58 1.59
CA GLU A 149 -16.61 14.87 0.42
C GLU A 149 -17.40 13.66 -0.12
N ARG A 150 -17.17 12.46 0.41
CA ARG A 150 -17.78 11.18 -0.03
C ARG A 150 -17.52 10.83 -1.50
N THR A 151 -16.39 11.24 -2.03
CA THR A 151 -15.99 11.02 -3.43
C THR A 151 -15.05 9.83 -3.60
N LYS A 152 -14.35 9.42 -2.53
CA LYS A 152 -13.36 8.33 -2.55
C LYS A 152 -13.43 7.53 -1.25
N TYR A 153 -13.05 6.25 -1.31
CA TYR A 153 -12.73 5.49 -0.11
C TYR A 153 -11.31 5.80 0.34
N VAL A 154 -11.10 5.87 1.65
CA VAL A 154 -9.85 6.38 2.22
C VAL A 154 -9.24 5.51 3.31
N ALA A 155 -10.05 4.68 3.97
CA ALA A 155 -9.56 3.75 4.99
C ALA A 155 -10.49 2.54 5.12
N ILE A 156 -9.96 1.46 5.68
CA ILE A 156 -10.69 0.25 6.04
C ILE A 156 -10.52 0.01 7.53
N LEU A 157 -11.64 -0.19 8.23
CA LEU A 157 -11.68 -0.75 9.58
C LEU A 157 -12.11 -2.21 9.48
N ALA A 158 -11.29 -3.14 9.93
CA ALA A 158 -11.56 -4.57 9.87
C ALA A 158 -11.26 -5.25 11.19
N GLY A 159 -12.02 -6.31 11.52
CA GLY A 159 -11.84 -7.04 12.78
C GLY A 159 -12.89 -8.11 12.98
N LEU A 160 -13.16 -8.45 14.25
CA LEU A 160 -14.24 -9.38 14.62
C LEU A 160 -15.63 -8.75 14.54
N GLY A 161 -15.72 -7.44 14.26
CA GLY A 161 -16.97 -6.71 14.13
C GLY A 161 -17.36 -5.96 15.40
N TYR A 162 -18.64 -5.62 15.49
CA TYR A 162 -19.19 -4.72 16.49
C TYR A 162 -20.58 -5.17 16.93
N ASP A 163 -21.01 -4.69 18.10
CA ASP A 163 -22.38 -4.84 18.57
C ASP A 163 -23.33 -3.94 17.76
N GLU A 164 -24.33 -4.52 17.11
CA GLU A 164 -25.21 -3.82 16.16
C GLU A 164 -26.06 -2.70 16.79
N HIS A 165 -26.30 -2.74 18.09
CA HIS A 165 -27.11 -1.74 18.79
C HIS A 165 -26.26 -0.57 19.31
N THR A 166 -25.06 -0.86 19.79
CA THR A 166 -24.20 0.12 20.47
C THR A 166 -23.02 0.59 19.62
N TYR A 167 -22.74 -0.09 18.51
CA TYR A 167 -21.58 0.15 17.63
C TYR A 167 -20.23 0.04 18.34
N LYS A 168 -20.18 -0.66 19.48
CA LYS A 168 -18.94 -0.93 20.20
C LYS A 168 -18.23 -2.13 19.56
N PRO A 169 -16.89 -2.08 19.41
CA PRO A 169 -16.15 -3.19 18.84
C PRO A 169 -16.24 -4.42 19.74
N LEU A 170 -16.39 -5.60 19.15
CA LEU A 170 -16.39 -6.87 19.89
C LEU A 170 -15.00 -7.20 20.43
N TYR A 171 -13.95 -6.85 19.68
CA TYR A 171 -12.56 -7.05 20.09
C TYR A 171 -11.62 -5.94 19.60
N GLY A 172 -11.92 -4.72 20.01
CA GLY A 172 -11.34 -3.52 19.40
C GLY A 172 -9.81 -3.37 19.51
N GLU A 173 -9.18 -4.04 20.48
CA GLU A 173 -7.71 -4.06 20.58
C GLU A 173 -7.04 -4.73 19.38
N HIS A 174 -7.76 -5.61 18.68
CA HIS A 174 -7.26 -6.37 17.53
C HIS A 174 -7.93 -5.95 16.23
N ASP A 175 -8.70 -4.86 16.27
CA ASP A 175 -9.15 -4.22 15.04
C ASP A 175 -7.93 -3.66 14.29
N ILE A 176 -8.02 -3.76 12.97
CA ILE A 176 -7.02 -3.27 12.02
C ILE A 176 -7.62 -2.05 11.33
N VAL A 177 -6.86 -0.96 11.31
CA VAL A 177 -7.17 0.24 10.52
C VAL A 177 -6.10 0.36 9.44
N LEU A 178 -6.52 0.28 8.17
CA LEU A 178 -5.63 0.48 7.03
C LEU A 178 -6.05 1.74 6.28
N ASN A 179 -5.12 2.68 6.16
CA ASN A 179 -5.30 3.81 5.25
C ASN A 179 -5.10 3.32 3.82
N LEU A 180 -5.96 3.75 2.93
CA LEU A 180 -5.88 3.40 1.52
C LEU A 180 -4.93 4.37 0.83
N ASP A 181 -3.94 3.81 0.15
CA ASP A 181 -2.98 4.50 -0.71
C ASP A 181 -3.31 4.32 -2.21
N VAL A 182 -4.36 3.52 -2.50
CA VAL A 182 -4.90 3.29 -3.83
C VAL A 182 -6.41 3.47 -3.90
N GLU A 183 -6.88 3.84 -5.09
CA GLU A 183 -8.31 3.92 -5.42
C GLU A 183 -8.91 2.50 -5.49
N ILE A 184 -9.89 2.24 -4.61
CA ILE A 184 -10.73 1.03 -4.63
C ILE A 184 -12.07 1.41 -5.23
N GLU A 185 -12.53 0.64 -6.22
CA GLU A 185 -13.78 0.93 -6.95
C GLU A 185 -14.87 -0.10 -6.61
N LYS A 186 -16.11 0.16 -7.04
CA LYS A 186 -17.25 -0.74 -6.82
C LYS A 186 -17.00 -2.14 -7.39
N GLU A 187 -16.34 -2.20 -8.54
CA GLU A 187 -15.95 -3.43 -9.23
C GLU A 187 -14.99 -4.27 -8.38
N ASP A 188 -14.14 -3.63 -7.56
CA ASP A 188 -13.26 -4.35 -6.63
C ASP A 188 -14.07 -5.04 -5.52
N PHE A 189 -15.08 -4.38 -4.95
CA PHE A 189 -16.01 -4.99 -3.99
C PHE A 189 -16.77 -6.17 -4.60
N GLU A 190 -17.28 -6.01 -5.83
CA GLU A 190 -18.00 -7.07 -6.53
C GLU A 190 -17.12 -8.32 -6.75
N MET A 191 -15.86 -8.11 -7.17
CA MET A 191 -14.89 -9.20 -7.32
C MET A 191 -14.57 -9.88 -5.99
N ILE A 192 -14.34 -9.10 -4.93
CA ILE A 192 -14.00 -9.62 -3.61
C ILE A 192 -15.19 -10.40 -3.02
N ASN A 193 -16.42 -9.88 -3.17
CA ASN A 193 -17.62 -10.58 -2.75
C ASN A 193 -17.85 -11.89 -3.51
N GLN A 194 -17.58 -11.90 -4.83
CA GLN A 194 -17.60 -13.15 -5.60
C GLN A 194 -16.56 -14.16 -5.10
N LEU A 195 -15.36 -13.71 -4.74
CA LEU A 195 -14.31 -14.55 -4.18
C LEU A 195 -14.72 -15.12 -2.81
N ARG A 196 -15.22 -14.26 -1.91
CA ARG A 196 -15.71 -14.65 -0.58
C ARG A 196 -16.84 -15.67 -0.69
N TYR A 197 -17.76 -15.47 -1.65
CA TYR A 197 -18.82 -16.44 -1.94
C TYR A 197 -18.27 -17.78 -2.39
N CYS A 198 -17.29 -17.80 -3.30
CA CYS A 198 -16.69 -19.05 -3.76
C CYS A 198 -15.98 -19.78 -2.61
N MET A 199 -15.29 -19.04 -1.72
CA MET A 199 -14.66 -19.61 -0.54
C MET A 199 -15.69 -20.19 0.43
N ASP A 200 -16.75 -19.43 0.72
CA ASP A 200 -17.85 -19.90 1.57
C ASP A 200 -18.50 -21.15 0.99
N ALA A 201 -18.84 -21.16 -0.31
CA ALA A 201 -19.43 -22.32 -0.97
C ALA A 201 -18.53 -23.57 -0.91
N MET A 202 -17.21 -23.40 -0.91
CA MET A 202 -16.25 -24.50 -0.75
C MET A 202 -16.14 -25.01 0.68
N LEU A 203 -16.39 -24.17 1.68
CA LEU A 203 -16.24 -24.49 3.11
C LEU A 203 -17.58 -24.78 3.81
N PHE A 204 -18.70 -24.49 3.14
CA PHE A 204 -20.04 -24.63 3.68
C PHE A 204 -20.32 -26.09 4.04
N THR A 205 -20.74 -26.31 5.29
CA THR A 205 -21.12 -27.62 5.82
C THR A 205 -22.53 -27.54 6.39
N ASP A 206 -23.35 -28.54 6.09
CA ASP A 206 -24.64 -28.70 6.75
C ASP A 206 -24.45 -29.19 8.19
N HIS A 207 -25.45 -28.96 9.03
CA HIS A 207 -25.39 -29.39 10.43
C HIS A 207 -25.25 -30.91 10.53
N GLY A 208 -24.14 -31.37 11.11
CA GLY A 208 -23.84 -32.79 11.29
C GLY A 208 -22.85 -33.36 10.26
N ASP A 209 -22.52 -32.60 9.21
CA ASP A 209 -21.51 -33.00 8.23
C ASP A 209 -20.11 -32.55 8.69
N GLU A 210 -19.14 -33.47 8.63
CA GLU A 210 -17.72 -33.16 8.88
C GLU A 210 -17.05 -32.49 7.68
N ARG A 211 -17.67 -32.57 6.49
CA ARG A 211 -17.09 -32.08 5.22
C ARG A 211 -18.15 -31.46 4.30
N PRO A 212 -17.78 -30.44 3.51
CA PRO A 212 -18.69 -29.84 2.54
C PRO A 212 -19.25 -30.85 1.55
N ASN A 213 -20.57 -30.82 1.32
CA ASN A 213 -21.25 -31.67 0.37
C ASN A 213 -21.18 -31.08 -1.05
N ILE A 214 -19.96 -30.97 -1.58
CA ILE A 214 -19.67 -30.42 -2.91
C ILE A 214 -19.06 -31.48 -3.82
N LEU A 215 -19.53 -31.53 -5.07
CA LEU A 215 -18.97 -32.44 -6.06
C LEU A 215 -17.53 -32.03 -6.42
N PRO A 216 -16.61 -32.98 -6.65
CA PRO A 216 -15.22 -32.66 -7.02
C PRO A 216 -15.09 -31.76 -8.25
N SER A 217 -16.00 -31.88 -9.23
CA SER A 217 -16.05 -31.01 -10.42
C SER A 217 -16.39 -29.57 -10.05
N GLN A 218 -17.42 -29.36 -9.22
CA GLN A 218 -17.81 -28.03 -8.73
C GLN A 218 -16.69 -27.41 -7.90
N MET A 219 -15.98 -28.21 -7.09
CA MET A 219 -14.82 -27.75 -6.34
C MET A 219 -13.70 -27.25 -7.28
N ALA A 220 -13.42 -27.97 -8.36
CA ALA A 220 -12.44 -27.55 -9.36
C ALA A 220 -12.86 -26.25 -10.06
N ASP A 221 -14.15 -26.10 -10.39
CA ASP A 221 -14.68 -24.88 -11.00
C ASP A 221 -14.57 -23.67 -10.07
N LEU A 222 -14.90 -23.82 -8.78
CA LEU A 222 -14.74 -22.76 -7.77
C LEU A 222 -13.27 -22.40 -7.55
N GLN A 223 -12.36 -23.38 -7.49
CA GLN A 223 -10.93 -23.12 -7.39
C GLN A 223 -10.39 -22.36 -8.60
N ALA A 224 -10.82 -22.74 -9.81
CA ALA A 224 -10.46 -22.02 -11.03
C ALA A 224 -10.98 -20.58 -11.00
N LYS A 225 -12.21 -20.38 -10.52
CA LYS A 225 -12.82 -19.04 -10.37
C LYS A 225 -12.09 -18.18 -9.35
N ILE A 226 -11.78 -18.72 -8.18
CA ILE A 226 -10.99 -18.01 -7.14
C ILE A 226 -9.65 -17.58 -7.73
N LYS A 227 -8.93 -18.48 -8.42
CA LYS A 227 -7.66 -18.16 -9.05
C LYS A 227 -7.78 -17.04 -10.09
N GLU A 228 -8.79 -17.10 -10.95
CA GLU A 228 -9.08 -16.05 -11.94
C GLU A 228 -9.30 -14.69 -11.26
N ILE A 229 -10.14 -14.64 -10.22
CA ILE A 229 -10.47 -13.41 -9.50
C ILE A 229 -9.23 -12.84 -8.80
N ILE A 230 -8.43 -13.67 -8.11
CA ILE A 230 -7.20 -13.23 -7.43
C ILE A 230 -6.23 -12.62 -8.45
N ILE A 231 -6.00 -13.28 -9.59
CA ILE A 231 -5.11 -12.76 -10.62
C ILE A 231 -5.63 -11.42 -11.15
N ARG A 232 -6.94 -11.31 -11.40
CA ARG A 232 -7.54 -10.07 -11.91
C ARG A 232 -7.45 -8.92 -10.90
N LEU A 233 -7.72 -9.18 -9.62
CA LEU A 233 -7.61 -8.20 -8.54
C LEU A 233 -6.17 -7.73 -8.35
N LEU A 234 -5.22 -8.66 -8.30
CA LEU A 234 -3.81 -8.35 -8.01
C LEU A 234 -3.06 -7.77 -9.21
N SER A 235 -3.54 -7.99 -10.44
CA SER A 235 -2.93 -7.43 -11.66
C SER A 235 -3.52 -6.08 -12.07
N LYS A 236 -4.59 -5.62 -11.40
CA LYS A 236 -5.21 -4.31 -11.69
C LYS A 236 -4.25 -3.18 -11.30
N ASN A 237 -3.88 -2.34 -12.26
CA ASN A 237 -3.15 -1.11 -12.00
C ASN A 237 -4.09 -0.08 -11.36
N ARG A 238 -3.88 0.24 -10.09
CA ARG A 238 -4.71 1.16 -9.32
C ARG A 238 -4.04 2.51 -9.21
N LYS A 239 -4.85 3.56 -9.28
CA LYS A 239 -4.37 4.93 -9.11
C LYS A 239 -4.02 5.17 -7.65
N TYR A 240 -2.93 5.88 -7.43
CA TYR A 240 -2.58 6.39 -6.11
C TYR A 240 -3.65 7.36 -5.61
N ILE A 241 -3.98 7.26 -4.31
CA ILE A 241 -4.73 8.27 -3.58
C ILE A 241 -3.89 8.77 -2.41
N GLU A 242 -4.12 10.02 -2.01
CA GLU A 242 -3.43 10.61 -0.88
C GLU A 242 -3.80 9.92 0.43
N THR A 243 -2.81 9.79 1.32
CA THR A 243 -3.03 9.22 2.64
C THR A 243 -3.97 10.12 3.43
N HIS A 244 -5.05 9.52 3.90
CA HIS A 244 -6.03 10.14 4.76
C HIS A 244 -5.75 9.76 6.22
N CYS A 245 -6.08 10.66 7.14
CA CYS A 245 -6.10 10.35 8.56
C CYS A 245 -7.26 11.13 9.18
N ASP A 246 -8.21 10.42 9.77
CA ASP A 246 -9.29 10.99 10.56
C ASP A 246 -9.34 10.33 11.94
N GLU A 247 -9.73 11.13 12.93
CA GLU A 247 -9.81 10.69 14.33
C GLU A 247 -10.81 9.54 14.53
N ASN A 248 -11.74 9.34 13.58
CA ASN A 248 -12.79 8.32 13.66
C ASN A 248 -12.53 7.09 12.79
N ASP A 249 -11.35 6.97 12.15
CA ASP A 249 -11.05 5.83 11.28
C ASP A 249 -11.03 4.49 12.06
N ASN A 250 -10.79 4.55 13.38
CA ASN A 250 -10.79 3.40 14.30
C ASN A 250 -12.15 3.13 15.00
N VAL A 251 -13.22 3.81 14.61
CA VAL A 251 -14.55 3.69 15.25
C VAL A 251 -15.54 3.03 14.31
N TRP A 252 -16.23 1.99 14.77
CA TRP A 252 -17.37 1.40 14.06
C TRP A 252 -18.56 2.35 14.11
N GLN A 253 -19.20 2.57 12.96
CA GLN A 253 -20.23 3.61 12.82
C GLN A 253 -21.50 3.08 12.17
N TYR A 254 -22.63 3.69 12.52
CA TYR A 254 -23.90 3.48 11.81
C TYR A 254 -23.83 4.15 10.44
N HIS A 255 -24.26 3.42 9.41
CA HIS A 255 -24.45 3.95 8.07
C HIS A 255 -25.90 3.75 7.65
N GLU A 256 -26.53 4.81 7.14
CA GLU A 256 -27.91 4.70 6.66
C GLU A 256 -27.99 3.70 5.49
N PRO A 257 -29.03 2.84 5.44
CA PRO A 257 -29.19 1.86 4.36
C PRO A 257 -29.21 2.47 2.96
N THR A 258 -29.64 3.73 2.82
CA THR A 258 -29.64 4.51 1.57
C THR A 258 -28.24 4.81 1.05
N GLU A 259 -27.24 4.84 1.93
CA GLU A 259 -25.83 5.09 1.61
C GLU A 259 -25.08 3.80 1.29
N ILE A 260 -25.64 2.64 1.65
CA ILE A 260 -25.04 1.33 1.40
C ILE A 260 -25.46 0.85 0.01
N LEU A 261 -24.50 0.33 -0.75
CA LEU A 261 -24.77 -0.35 -2.00
C LEU A 261 -25.30 -1.76 -1.69
N GLU A 262 -26.45 -2.09 -2.27
CA GLU A 262 -27.15 -3.34 -2.00
C GLU A 262 -26.25 -4.54 -2.30
N THR A 263 -26.14 -5.43 -1.33
CA THR A 263 -25.33 -6.64 -1.41
C THR A 263 -26.20 -7.82 -1.04
N VAL A 264 -26.33 -8.81 -1.93
CA VAL A 264 -27.19 -9.97 -1.71
C VAL A 264 -26.43 -11.01 -0.90
N CYS A 265 -26.87 -11.26 0.33
CA CYS A 265 -26.35 -12.36 1.14
C CYS A 265 -27.04 -13.67 0.74
N ILE A 266 -26.37 -14.51 -0.06
CA ILE A 266 -26.95 -15.74 -0.62
C ILE A 266 -27.04 -16.85 0.44
N LEU A 267 -26.06 -16.92 1.35
CA LEU A 267 -25.88 -18.02 2.31
C LEU A 267 -26.32 -17.67 3.75
N GLY A 268 -26.86 -16.47 3.97
CA GLY A 268 -27.43 -16.04 5.24
C GLY A 268 -26.44 -16.02 6.42
N GLU A 269 -26.95 -16.38 7.60
CA GLU A 269 -26.24 -16.29 8.89
C GLU A 269 -25.12 -17.33 9.08
N ARG A 270 -24.95 -18.28 8.16
CA ARG A 270 -23.92 -19.34 8.23
C ARG A 270 -22.69 -19.04 7.35
N THR A 271 -22.58 -17.82 6.85
CA THR A 271 -21.42 -17.37 6.06
C THR A 271 -20.17 -17.30 6.94
N ILE A 272 -19.07 -17.88 6.48
CA ILE A 272 -17.76 -17.72 7.14
C ILE A 272 -17.14 -16.39 6.69
N PHE A 273 -17.38 -16.02 5.43
CA PHE A 273 -16.93 -14.80 4.79
C PHE A 273 -18.14 -13.96 4.34
N PRO A 274 -18.78 -13.22 5.27
CA PRO A 274 -19.93 -12.39 4.92
C PRO A 274 -19.56 -11.38 3.83
N MET A 275 -20.53 -11.04 2.98
CA MET A 275 -20.29 -10.10 1.89
C MET A 275 -19.97 -8.70 2.43
N LEU A 276 -18.98 -8.05 1.82
CA LEU A 276 -18.59 -6.69 2.15
C LEU A 276 -19.61 -5.70 1.61
N SER A 277 -19.96 -4.73 2.43
CA SER A 277 -20.82 -3.61 2.04
C SER A 277 -19.98 -2.44 1.52
N ALA A 278 -20.30 -1.97 0.32
CA ALA A 278 -19.71 -0.76 -0.25
C ALA A 278 -20.58 0.47 0.07
N LEU A 279 -19.98 1.65 0.26
CA LEU A 279 -20.72 2.89 0.47
C LEU A 279 -20.80 3.69 -0.82
N ARG A 280 -21.93 4.33 -1.10
CA ARG A 280 -22.10 5.16 -2.30
C ARG A 280 -21.04 6.27 -2.34
N LEU A 281 -20.37 6.41 -3.48
CA LEU A 281 -19.52 7.55 -3.77
C LEU A 281 -20.31 8.56 -4.61
N TYR A 282 -19.97 9.84 -4.45
CA TYR A 282 -20.56 10.96 -5.17
C TYR A 282 -19.51 11.60 -6.05
N ASP A 283 -19.95 12.24 -7.13
CA ASP A 283 -19.05 12.96 -8.03
C ASP A 283 -18.36 14.12 -7.30
N GLU A 284 -17.09 14.34 -7.63
CA GLU A 284 -16.37 15.52 -7.16
C GLU A 284 -17.08 16.80 -7.62
N LYS A 285 -17.22 17.77 -6.72
CA LYS A 285 -17.86 19.05 -7.02
C LYS A 285 -17.14 19.73 -8.19
N TYR A 286 -17.89 20.08 -9.22
CA TYR A 286 -17.38 20.73 -10.44
C TYR A 286 -16.46 21.93 -10.15
N ASP A 287 -16.83 22.77 -9.18
CA ASP A 287 -16.05 23.94 -8.80
C ASP A 287 -14.65 23.61 -8.28
N ARG A 288 -14.50 22.48 -7.56
CA ARG A 288 -13.20 22.01 -7.06
C ARG A 288 -12.32 21.53 -8.19
N ILE A 289 -12.87 20.73 -9.11
CA ILE A 289 -12.16 20.27 -10.31
C ILE A 289 -11.69 21.48 -11.14
N GLN A 290 -12.55 22.49 -11.33
CA GLN A 290 -12.18 23.72 -12.05
C GLN A 290 -11.10 24.53 -11.34
N ALA A 291 -11.09 24.56 -10.01
CA ALA A 291 -10.01 25.20 -9.24
C ALA A 291 -8.68 24.45 -9.41
N LEU A 292 -8.70 23.12 -9.37
CA LEU A 292 -7.50 22.29 -9.60
C LEU A 292 -6.97 22.44 -11.03
N LEU A 293 -7.84 22.42 -12.04
CA LEU A 293 -7.46 22.66 -13.44
C LEU A 293 -6.80 24.04 -13.63
N ARG A 294 -7.35 25.08 -13.00
CA ARG A 294 -6.75 26.43 -13.02
C ARG A 294 -5.37 26.43 -12.37
N HIS A 295 -5.24 25.81 -11.19
CA HIS A 295 -3.98 25.72 -10.48
C HIS A 295 -2.90 24.96 -11.27
N CYS A 296 -3.23 23.82 -11.90
CA CYS A 296 -2.31 23.11 -12.79
C CYS A 296 -1.87 23.97 -13.97
N SER A 297 -2.80 24.72 -14.58
CA SER A 297 -2.44 25.67 -15.64
C SER A 297 -1.44 26.73 -15.17
N GLU A 298 -1.59 27.23 -13.95
CA GLU A 298 -0.66 28.18 -13.33
C GLU A 298 0.72 27.55 -13.08
N LEU A 299 0.78 26.34 -12.51
CA LEU A 299 2.04 25.62 -12.29
C LEU A 299 2.80 25.38 -13.60
N HIS A 300 2.10 24.95 -14.67
CA HIS A 300 2.72 24.76 -15.99
C HIS A 300 3.17 26.07 -16.65
N LYS A 301 2.51 27.20 -16.35
CA LYS A 301 3.00 28.53 -16.79
C LYS A 301 4.27 28.93 -16.04
N LEU A 302 4.31 28.70 -14.73
CA LEU A 302 5.47 28.99 -13.88
C LEU A 302 6.70 28.15 -14.27
N ARG A 303 6.50 26.97 -14.89
CA ARG A 303 7.60 26.15 -15.44
C ARG A 303 8.53 26.92 -16.37
N GLN A 304 7.97 27.83 -17.19
CA GLN A 304 8.70 28.61 -18.20
C GLN A 304 9.32 29.89 -17.64
N PHE A 305 9.15 30.16 -16.35
CA PHE A 305 9.73 31.34 -15.71
C PHE A 305 11.20 31.09 -15.35
N ASP A 306 12.09 32.01 -15.70
CA ASP A 306 13.54 31.90 -15.42
C ASP A 306 13.99 32.72 -14.21
N GLY A 307 13.05 33.26 -13.42
CA GLY A 307 13.31 33.99 -12.19
C GLY A 307 12.97 33.22 -10.90
N SER A 308 13.10 33.87 -9.75
CA SER A 308 12.65 33.32 -8.46
C SER A 308 11.12 33.37 -8.37
N ILE A 309 10.49 32.22 -8.15
CA ILE A 309 9.06 32.15 -7.82
C ILE A 309 8.85 32.33 -6.32
N GLN A 310 7.68 32.82 -5.92
CA GLN A 310 7.27 32.69 -4.53
C GLN A 310 7.00 31.22 -4.19
N PRO A 311 7.14 30.80 -2.93
CA PRO A 311 6.78 29.45 -2.51
C PRO A 311 5.31 29.18 -2.85
N VAL A 312 5.07 28.13 -3.62
CA VAL A 312 3.71 27.70 -4.02
C VAL A 312 3.50 26.27 -3.59
N THR A 313 2.38 25.98 -2.94
CA THR A 313 1.98 24.61 -2.63
C THR A 313 1.16 24.05 -3.79
N CYS A 314 1.57 22.90 -4.33
CA CYS A 314 0.79 22.21 -5.34
C CYS A 314 -0.51 21.69 -4.72
N LEU A 315 -1.67 22.19 -5.15
CA LEU A 315 -2.98 21.76 -4.63
C LEU A 315 -3.36 20.31 -5.01
N LEU A 316 -2.73 19.74 -6.04
CA LEU A 316 -2.90 18.33 -6.38
C LEU A 316 -2.10 17.42 -5.45
N CYS A 317 -0.91 17.86 -5.04
CA CYS A 317 0.03 17.01 -4.34
C CYS A 317 0.25 17.37 -2.88
N ASN A 318 -0.34 18.47 -2.43
CA ASN A 318 -0.11 19.12 -1.15
C ASN A 318 1.38 19.29 -0.80
N GLN A 319 2.22 19.49 -1.83
CA GLN A 319 3.66 19.61 -1.68
C GLN A 319 4.09 21.07 -1.81
N PRO A 320 4.80 21.65 -0.83
CA PRO A 320 5.36 22.99 -0.95
C PRO A 320 6.52 22.98 -1.94
N LEU A 321 6.51 23.95 -2.87
CA LEU A 321 7.53 24.14 -3.90
C LEU A 321 8.16 25.51 -3.69
N GLU A 322 9.42 25.54 -3.26
CA GLU A 322 10.11 26.75 -2.85
C GLU A 322 10.78 27.48 -4.03
N ASN A 323 11.09 26.76 -5.11
CA ASN A 323 11.80 27.30 -6.27
C ASN A 323 11.41 26.61 -7.58
N VAL A 324 11.81 27.22 -8.70
CA VAL A 324 11.47 26.75 -10.06
C VAL A 324 12.06 25.38 -10.36
N ALA A 325 13.24 25.04 -9.81
CA ALA A 325 13.86 23.73 -10.01
C ALA A 325 13.03 22.62 -9.37
N GLN A 326 12.59 22.81 -8.12
CA GLN A 326 11.67 21.89 -7.42
C GLN A 326 10.34 21.76 -8.18
N LEU A 327 9.78 22.88 -8.67
CA LEU A 327 8.57 22.86 -9.50
C LEU A 327 8.76 22.03 -10.78
N ARG A 328 9.87 22.20 -11.50
CA ARG A 328 10.16 21.47 -12.74
C ARG A 328 10.29 19.97 -12.48
N ILE A 329 10.98 19.57 -11.42
CA ILE A 329 11.11 18.16 -11.00
C ILE A 329 9.74 17.60 -10.59
N HIS A 330 8.98 18.36 -9.81
CA HIS A 330 7.65 17.97 -9.35
C HIS A 330 6.69 17.68 -10.51
N LEU A 331 6.61 18.57 -11.51
CA LEU A 331 5.74 18.39 -12.69
C LEU A 331 6.12 17.18 -13.56
N ILE A 332 7.36 16.68 -13.44
CA ILE A 332 7.82 15.50 -14.18
C ILE A 332 7.57 14.21 -13.37
N SER A 333 7.39 14.31 -12.06
CA SER A 333 7.12 13.15 -11.19
C SER A 333 5.89 12.37 -11.64
N GLN A 334 5.98 11.05 -11.57
CA GLN A 334 4.88 10.14 -11.91
C GLN A 334 3.64 10.43 -11.04
N LEU A 335 3.86 10.66 -9.74
CA LEU A 335 2.82 11.04 -8.79
C LEU A 335 2.00 12.26 -9.25
N HIS A 336 2.66 13.34 -9.70
CA HIS A 336 1.96 14.52 -10.18
C HIS A 336 1.21 14.24 -11.49
N ARG A 337 1.84 13.53 -12.43
CA ARG A 337 1.22 13.18 -13.73
C ARG A 337 -0.03 12.32 -13.57
N ASP A 338 -0.02 11.37 -12.65
CA ASP A 338 -1.16 10.51 -12.37
C ASP A 338 -2.32 11.34 -11.77
N ARG A 339 -2.01 12.31 -10.90
CA ARG A 339 -2.98 13.26 -10.35
C ARG A 339 -3.54 14.23 -11.41
N GLU A 340 -2.74 14.69 -12.35
CA GLU A 340 -3.22 15.48 -13.50
C GLU A 340 -4.17 14.67 -14.38
N GLN A 341 -3.88 13.38 -14.59
CA GLN A 341 -4.76 12.48 -15.34
C GLN A 341 -6.09 12.24 -14.62
N GLN A 342 -6.10 12.15 -13.28
CA GLN A 342 -7.32 11.99 -12.48
C GLN A 342 -8.31 13.14 -12.69
N ILE A 343 -7.81 14.38 -12.82
CA ILE A 343 -8.65 15.55 -13.10
C ILE A 343 -8.82 15.84 -14.61
N HIS A 344 -8.35 14.95 -15.48
CA HIS A 344 -8.33 15.11 -16.94
C HIS A 344 -7.64 16.39 -17.43
N PHE A 345 -6.62 16.86 -16.70
CA PHE A 345 -5.81 17.99 -17.13
C PHE A 345 -4.94 17.60 -18.33
N LYS A 346 -4.91 18.45 -19.35
CA LYS A 346 -4.01 18.31 -20.51
C LYS A 346 -3.12 19.54 -20.58
N PRO A 347 -1.79 19.40 -20.41
CA PRO A 347 -0.89 20.54 -20.56
C PRO A 347 -0.98 21.06 -22.00
N SER A 348 -1.01 22.39 -22.14
CA SER A 348 -1.03 23.04 -23.45
C SER A 348 0.24 22.65 -24.21
N LYS A 349 0.12 21.82 -25.25
CA LYS A 349 1.23 21.51 -26.15
C LYS A 349 1.71 22.83 -26.76
N LYS A 350 2.93 23.24 -26.42
CA LYS A 350 3.69 24.26 -27.15
C LYS A 350 5.01 23.64 -27.56
#